data_AF-A0A519EQI9-F1
#
_entry.id   AF-A0A519EQI9-F1
#
_cell.length_a   1.000
_cell.length_b   1.000
_cell.length_c   1.000
_cell.angle_alpha   90.00
_cell.angle_beta   90.00
_cell.angle_gamma   90.00
#
_symmetry.space_group_name_H-M   'P 1'
#
loop_
_entity.id
_entity.type
_entity.pdbx_description
1 polymer ?
#
loop_
_entity_poly.entity_id
_entity_poly.type
_entity_poly.pdbx_seq_one_letter_code
_entity_poly.pdbx_strand_id
1 'polypeptide(L)'
;MSAVKLRDLAHSRTGDKGDTSNISVIAFNAEDYPRLLQALTVERVAAHFAELLGDDASRVLRYELPKVHALNFVLPGILKGGVTRSLALDAHGKALGAALLDIDV
;
A
#
# COMPACT_ATOMS: atom_id res chain seq x y z
N MET A 1 -9.87 21.68 -8.45
CA MET A 1 -10.21 21.01 -7.18
C MET A 1 -8.89 20.68 -6.51
N SER A 2 -8.67 21.06 -5.25
CA SER A 2 -7.44 20.66 -4.55
C SER A 2 -7.44 19.14 -4.40
N ALA A 3 -6.35 18.49 -4.82
CA ALA A 3 -6.18 17.06 -4.60
C ALA A 3 -6.18 16.78 -3.09
N VAL A 4 -7.06 15.87 -2.63
CA VAL A 4 -7.08 15.43 -1.23
C VAL A 4 -6.01 14.36 -1.09
N LYS A 5 -5.21 14.37 -0.02
CA LYS A 5 -4.21 13.32 0.16
C LYS A 5 -4.83 12.12 0.85
N LEU A 6 -4.35 10.92 0.54
CA LEU A 6 -4.88 9.69 1.15
C LEU A 6 -4.76 9.69 2.67
N ARG A 7 -3.67 10.26 3.22
CA ARG A 7 -3.49 10.49 4.67
C ARG A 7 -4.60 11.30 5.33
N ASP A 8 -5.39 12.08 4.58
CA ASP A 8 -6.47 12.87 5.14
C ASP A 8 -7.75 12.03 5.31
N LEU A 9 -7.85 10.90 4.60
CA LEU A 9 -9.03 10.03 4.57
C LEU A 9 -8.80 8.68 5.26
N ALA A 10 -7.54 8.26 5.40
CA ALA A 10 -7.20 6.93 5.91
C ALA A 10 -5.87 6.91 6.67
N HIS A 11 -5.75 5.92 7.55
CA HIS A 11 -4.46 5.53 8.12
C HIS A 11 -3.98 4.20 7.55
N SER A 12 -2.68 3.92 7.71
CA SER A 12 -2.08 2.69 7.23
C SER A 12 -1.37 1.88 8.32
N ARG A 13 -1.28 0.58 8.09
CA ARG A 13 -0.45 -0.36 8.86
C ARG A 13 0.34 -1.20 7.88
N THR A 14 1.58 -1.52 8.25
CA THR A 14 2.46 -2.34 7.43
C THR A 14 2.95 -3.57 8.18
N GLY A 15 3.04 -4.68 7.46
CA GLY A 15 3.68 -5.90 7.90
C GLY A 15 4.64 -6.42 6.84
N ASP A 16 5.55 -7.28 7.27
CA ASP A 16 6.55 -7.91 6.43
C ASP A 16 6.51 -9.43 6.64
N LYS A 17 6.65 -10.17 5.54
CA LYS A 17 6.85 -11.62 5.54
C LYS A 17 7.81 -11.99 4.43
N GLY A 18 9.05 -12.32 4.80
CA GLY A 18 10.10 -12.57 3.81
C GLY A 18 10.40 -11.30 3.03
N ASP A 19 10.30 -11.37 1.71
CA ASP A 19 10.49 -10.23 0.81
C ASP A 19 9.19 -9.47 0.46
N THR A 20 8.08 -9.89 1.06
CA THR A 20 6.74 -9.35 0.79
C THR A 20 6.34 -8.36 1.87
N SER A 21 5.76 -7.22 1.47
CA SER A 21 5.08 -6.32 2.39
C SER A 21 3.57 -6.37 2.22
N ASN A 22 2.83 -6.31 3.32
CA ASN A 22 1.41 -6.04 3.32
C ASN A 22 1.14 -4.63 3.85
N ILE A 23 0.29 -3.87 3.16
CA ILE A 23 -0.07 -2.51 3.52
C ILE A 23 -1.59 -2.43 3.60
N SER A 24 -2.11 -2.20 4.81
CA SER A 24 -3.53 -1.92 4.98
C SER A 24 -3.78 -0.42 4.86
N VAL A 25 -4.91 -0.04 4.26
CA VAL A 25 -5.44 1.33 4.22
C VAL A 25 -6.83 1.27 4.83
N ILE A 26 -7.03 1.94 5.96
CA ILE A 26 -8.26 1.88 6.76
C ILE A 26 -8.84 3.29 6.79
N ALA A 27 -10.07 3.44 6.30
CA ALA A 27 -10.74 4.73 6.27
C ALA A 27 -10.97 5.26 7.70
N PHE A 28 -10.79 6.56 7.92
CA PHE A 28 -11.18 7.18 9.19
C PHE A 28 -12.70 7.20 9.34
N ASN A 29 -13.41 7.52 8.25
CA ASN A 29 -14.86 7.49 8.18
C ASN A 29 -15.32 6.40 7.22
N ALA A 30 -16.35 5.65 7.60
CA ALA A 30 -16.91 4.59 6.75
C ALA A 30 -17.40 5.11 5.38
N GLU A 31 -17.84 6.37 5.32
CA GLU A 31 -18.34 7.05 4.13
C GLU A 31 -17.26 7.24 3.05
N ASP A 32 -15.98 7.29 3.44
CA ASP A 32 -14.86 7.44 2.50
C ASP A 32 -14.45 6.10 1.85
N TYR A 33 -14.90 4.96 2.39
CA TYR A 33 -14.50 3.64 1.90
C TYR A 33 -14.80 3.40 0.40
N PRO A 34 -15.99 3.77 -0.14
CA PRO A 34 -16.24 3.69 -1.58
C PRO A 34 -15.27 4.53 -2.42
N ARG A 35 -14.83 5.70 -1.92
CA ARG A 35 -13.82 6.53 -2.60
C ARG A 35 -12.47 5.83 -2.61
N LEU A 36 -12.06 5.21 -1.50
CA LEU A 36 -10.83 4.42 -1.42
C LEU A 36 -10.84 3.24 -2.40
N LEU A 37 -11.96 2.53 -2.52
CA LEU A 37 -12.14 1.41 -3.46
C LEU A 37 -11.90 1.81 -4.92
N GLN A 38 -12.42 2.97 -5.31
CA GLN A 38 -12.28 3.50 -6.67
C GLN A 38 -10.87 4.02 -6.91
N ALA A 39 -10.30 4.74 -5.94
CA ALA A 39 -9.05 5.44 -6.14
C ALA A 39 -7.81 4.56 -5.96
N LEU A 40 -7.89 3.49 -5.16
CA LEU A 40 -6.77 2.59 -4.87
C LEU A 40 -6.96 1.25 -5.58
N THR A 41 -6.71 1.25 -6.89
CA THR A 41 -6.68 0.03 -7.69
C THR A 41 -5.32 -0.66 -7.58
N VAL A 42 -5.25 -1.94 -7.97
CA VAL A 42 -3.98 -2.69 -8.02
C VAL A 42 -2.98 -1.99 -8.93
N GLU A 43 -3.42 -1.55 -10.10
CA GLU A 43 -2.60 -0.90 -11.12
C GLU A 43 -2.01 0.40 -10.59
N ARG A 44 -2.83 1.19 -9.88
CA ARG A 44 -2.38 2.46 -9.32
C ARG A 44 -1.35 2.27 -8.21
N VAL A 45 -1.59 1.31 -7.31
CA VAL A 45 -0.64 1.00 -6.22
C VAL A 45 0.65 0.39 -6.78
N ALA A 46 0.56 -0.49 -7.77
CA ALA A 46 1.73 -1.04 -8.44
C ALA A 46 2.54 0.05 -9.16
N ALA A 47 1.88 0.97 -9.85
CA ALA A 47 2.53 2.10 -10.50
C ALA A 47 3.23 3.03 -9.49
N HIS A 48 2.58 3.32 -8.35
CA HIS A 48 3.16 4.13 -7.28
C HIS A 48 4.45 3.55 -6.71
N PHE A 49 4.57 2.22 -6.68
CA PHE A 49 5.74 1.49 -6.19
C PHE A 49 6.59 0.87 -7.30
N ALA A 50 6.44 1.30 -8.56
CA ALA A 50 7.04 0.63 -9.71
C ALA A 50 8.56 0.50 -9.62
N GLU A 51 9.25 1.55 -9.15
CA GLU A 51 10.71 1.54 -8.98
C GLU A 51 11.19 0.50 -7.96
N LEU A 52 10.40 0.29 -6.89
CA LEU A 52 10.71 -0.71 -5.86
C LEU A 52 10.28 -2.12 -6.29
N LEU A 53 9.18 -2.26 -7.01
CA LEU A 53 8.66 -3.55 -7.44
C LEU A 53 9.44 -4.13 -8.62
N GLY A 54 9.74 -3.34 -9.65
CA GLY A 54 10.30 -3.85 -10.90
C GLY A 54 9.39 -4.90 -11.53
N ASP A 55 9.96 -6.05 -11.89
CA ASP A 55 9.23 -7.16 -12.53
C ASP A 55 8.10 -7.73 -11.64
N ASP A 56 8.17 -7.54 -10.33
CA ASP A 56 7.16 -8.00 -9.37
C ASP A 56 5.87 -7.15 -9.36
N ALA A 57 5.81 -6.04 -10.10
CA ALA A 57 4.65 -5.15 -10.11
C ALA A 57 3.35 -5.85 -10.52
N SER A 58 3.44 -6.85 -11.40
CA SER A 58 2.31 -7.68 -11.84
C SER A 58 1.74 -8.59 -10.75
N ARG A 59 2.46 -8.77 -9.64
CA ARG A 59 2.11 -9.68 -8.53
C ARG A 59 1.41 -8.96 -7.38
N VAL A 60 1.18 -7.65 -7.49
CA VAL A 60 0.45 -6.88 -6.47
C VAL A 60 -0.98 -7.38 -6.37
N LEU A 61 -1.44 -7.64 -5.16
CA LEU A 61 -2.81 -8.09 -4.87
C LEU A 61 -3.52 -7.07 -3.99
N ARG A 62 -4.83 -6.93 -4.20
CA ARG A 62 -5.73 -6.13 -3.36
C ARG A 62 -6.78 -7.03 -2.74
N TYR A 63 -6.98 -6.87 -1.45
CA TYR A 63 -8.05 -7.49 -0.69
C TYR A 63 -8.95 -6.41 -0.10
N GLU A 64 -10.26 -6.59 -0.24
CA GLU A 64 -11.27 -5.67 0.25
C GLU A 64 -11.87 -6.20 1.55
N LEU A 65 -11.95 -5.35 2.58
CA LEU A 65 -12.47 -5.71 3.89
C LEU A 65 -13.62 -4.76 4.26
N PRO A 66 -14.81 -4.92 3.65
CA PRO A 66 -15.91 -3.96 3.77
C PRO A 66 -16.44 -3.81 5.19
N LYS A 67 -16.35 -4.84 6.02
CA LYS A 67 -16.82 -4.82 7.42
C LYS A 67 -15.98 -3.94 8.35
N VAL A 68 -14.78 -3.58 7.94
CA VAL A 68 -13.85 -2.71 8.68
C VAL A 68 -13.37 -1.54 7.82
N HIS A 69 -14.06 -1.28 6.69
CA HIS A 69 -13.79 -0.15 5.81
C HIS A 69 -12.32 -0.03 5.39
N ALA A 70 -11.71 -1.17 5.05
CA ALA A 70 -10.29 -1.25 4.77
C ALA A 70 -9.96 -1.98 3.47
N LEU A 71 -8.81 -1.63 2.90
CA LEU A 71 -8.12 -2.36 1.85
C LEU A 71 -6.84 -2.94 2.42
N ASN A 72 -6.41 -4.10 1.94
CA ASN A 72 -5.09 -4.63 2.20
C ASN A 72 -4.41 -4.97 0.89
N PHE A 73 -3.26 -4.36 0.66
CA PHE A 73 -2.42 -4.66 -0.48
C PHE A 73 -1.32 -5.61 -0.06
N VAL A 74 -1.03 -6.61 -0.90
CA VAL A 74 0.12 -7.50 -0.75
C VAL A 74 1.05 -7.24 -1.92
N LEU A 75 2.30 -6.89 -1.62
CA LEU A 75 3.32 -6.47 -2.57
C LEU A 75 4.52 -7.42 -2.47
N PRO A 76 4.50 -8.56 -3.20
CA PRO A 76 5.62 -9.49 -3.23
C PRO A 76 6.89 -8.85 -3.81
N GLY A 77 8.06 -9.24 -3.31
CA GLY A 77 9.36 -8.80 -3.84
C GLY A 77 9.76 -7.35 -3.53
N ILE A 78 8.83 -6.51 -3.03
CA ILE A 78 9.10 -5.10 -2.77
C ILE A 78 10.22 -4.86 -1.74
N LEU A 79 10.46 -5.82 -0.84
CA LEU A 79 11.50 -5.72 0.20
C LEU A 79 12.86 -6.26 -0.27
N LYS A 80 13.02 -6.64 -1.56
CA LYS A 80 14.30 -7.06 -2.18
C LYS A 80 15.05 -8.15 -1.39
N GLY A 81 14.38 -9.28 -1.17
CA GLY A 81 14.94 -10.41 -0.40
C GLY A 81 14.71 -10.33 1.10
N GLY A 82 14.04 -9.28 1.58
CA GLY A 82 13.62 -9.12 2.98
C GLY A 82 14.76 -8.74 3.91
N VAL A 83 14.47 -8.69 5.21
CA VAL A 83 15.34 -8.16 6.28
C VAL A 83 16.78 -8.71 6.25
N THR A 84 16.96 -9.97 5.88
CA THR A 84 18.28 -10.64 5.91
C THR A 84 19.14 -10.36 4.67
N ARG A 85 18.54 -9.92 3.55
CA ARG A 85 19.25 -9.79 2.26
C ARG A 85 19.09 -8.41 1.60
N SER A 86 18.10 -7.64 2.01
CA SER A 86 17.83 -6.33 1.46
C SER A 86 18.96 -5.36 1.81
N LEU A 87 19.39 -4.58 0.82
CA LEU A 87 20.28 -3.44 1.01
C LEU A 87 19.50 -2.14 1.29
N ALA A 88 18.16 -2.20 1.31
CA ALA A 88 17.30 -1.05 1.53
C ALA A 88 17.38 -0.57 2.99
N LEU A 89 17.32 0.75 3.18
CA LEU A 89 17.26 1.36 4.51
C LEU A 89 16.03 0.89 5.31
N ASP A 90 14.90 0.68 4.63
CA ASP A 90 13.65 0.19 5.21
C ASP A 90 13.37 -1.26 4.81
N ALA A 91 14.24 -2.18 5.24
CA ALA A 91 14.13 -3.60 4.91
C ALA A 91 12.86 -4.29 5.45
N HIS A 92 12.17 -3.67 6.42
CA HIS A 92 10.89 -4.13 6.97
C HIS A 92 9.66 -3.46 6.32
N GLY A 93 9.87 -2.51 5.41
CA GLY A 93 8.79 -1.81 4.70
C GLY A 93 7.90 -0.95 5.60
N LYS A 94 8.39 -0.45 6.73
CA LYS A 94 7.58 0.35 7.67
C LYS A 94 7.21 1.71 7.09
N ALA A 95 8.09 2.32 6.31
CA ALA A 95 7.85 3.59 5.64
C ALA A 95 6.94 3.47 4.41
N LEU A 96 6.76 2.27 3.84
CA LEU A 96 5.90 2.08 2.66
C LEU A 96 4.45 2.48 2.91
N GLY A 97 3.96 2.35 4.15
CA GLY A 97 2.63 2.82 4.54
C GLY A 97 2.50 4.34 4.43
N ALA A 98 3.52 5.09 4.87
CA ALA A 98 3.55 6.54 4.71
C ALA A 98 3.68 6.96 3.24
N ALA A 99 4.50 6.23 2.47
CA ALA A 99 4.63 6.46 1.03
C ALA A 99 3.31 6.24 0.28
N LEU A 100 2.54 5.19 0.60
CA LEU A 100 1.23 4.96 0.00
C LEU A 100 0.23 6.06 0.36
N LEU A 101 0.26 6.55 1.59
CA LEU A 101 -0.62 7.62 2.08
C LEU A 101 -0.35 9.00 1.43
N ASP A 102 0.70 9.14 0.61
CA ASP A 102 0.99 10.36 -0.15
C ASP A 102 0.25 10.44 -1.51
N ILE A 103 -0.45 9.37 -1.91
CA ILE A 103 -1.28 9.36 -3.12
C ILE A 103 -2.40 10.41 -3.02
N ASP A 104 -2.66 11.09 -4.13
CA ASP A 104 -3.80 12.00 -4.30
C ASP A 104 -5.11 11.23 -4.61
N VAL A 105 -6.21 11.60 -3.98
CA VAL A 105 -7.51 10.90 -4.01
C VAL A 105 -8.66 11.85 -4.29
#